data_AF-A0A1S3C5T9-F1
#
_entry.id   AF-A0A1S3C5T9-F1
#
_cell.length_a   1.000
_cell.length_b   1.000
_cell.length_c   1.000
_cell.angle_alpha   90.00
_cell.angle_beta   90.00
_cell.angle_gamma   90.00
#
_symmetry.space_group_name_H-M   'P 1'
#
loop_
_entity.id
_entity.type
_entity.pdbx_description
1 polymer ?
#
loop_
_entity_poly.entity_id
_entity_poly.type
_entity_poly.pdbx_seq_one_letter_code
_entity_poly.pdbx_strand_id
1 'polypeptide(L)'
;MKIGGGVVCGSPRAAALPSLLLRRRGVTVRCSTSSSTADHVSFIKDVAATEPPQHLFHLLKMLKTRGASIISPGAKQGIIPLVVPLAKNSTGTITALLRWPTAPAGMEMPVVDVNRNGVWLLAKNVDQFIHRLLVEEDARGSGEQNDELFLAAADAGQKLYGRGDFSESQITNLDGYLLKKVGLFPDVIERKILRHFEEGDLVSALVTGEFYTKKEHFPGFARPYVFNAEVLLKVGRKTEAKDAARGALKSPWWTLGCKYEEVANIAQWEDEQIEYFKEKVTEEGKQEDLKKGKAPAQVALDQAAFLLDLASVDGTWDNYVERIAQCYEEAGLHEIATFVLYRD
;
A
#
# COMPACT_ATOMS: atom_id res chain seq x y z
N MET A 1 -16.77 73.36 -45.28
CA MET A 1 -17.02 72.81 -43.94
C MET A 1 -16.02 73.44 -42.98
N LYS A 2 -16.54 74.16 -41.99
CA LYS A 2 -15.83 75.06 -41.07
C LYS A 2 -16.31 74.70 -39.65
N ILE A 3 -15.59 75.22 -38.65
CA ILE A 3 -15.77 75.14 -37.19
C ILE A 3 -14.92 74.00 -36.60
N GLY A 4 -13.93 74.22 -35.74
CA GLY A 4 -13.45 75.36 -34.93
C GLY A 4 -12.56 74.72 -33.83
N GLY A 5 -11.54 75.30 -33.22
CA GLY A 5 -11.06 76.67 -33.07
C GLY A 5 -10.55 76.79 -31.62
N GLY A 6 -9.35 77.36 -31.42
CA GLY A 6 -9.05 78.14 -30.21
C GLY A 6 -8.19 77.53 -29.10
N VAL A 7 -6.88 77.82 -29.22
CA VAL A 7 -5.81 78.05 -28.22
C VAL A 7 -6.24 78.58 -26.85
N VAL A 8 -5.59 78.17 -25.74
CA VAL A 8 -5.18 79.03 -24.58
C VAL A 8 -3.96 78.45 -23.82
N CYS A 9 -2.99 79.32 -23.50
CA CYS A 9 -1.82 79.16 -22.61
C CYS A 9 -2.13 79.29 -21.10
N GLY A 10 -1.23 78.80 -20.23
CA GLY A 10 -0.89 79.50 -18.97
C GLY A 10 -0.91 78.68 -17.67
N SER A 11 0.19 78.75 -16.93
CA SER A 11 0.59 78.04 -15.68
C SER A 11 -0.10 78.55 -14.37
N PRO A 12 0.44 78.34 -13.14
CA PRO A 12 0.31 77.18 -12.23
C PRO A 12 -0.19 77.54 -10.79
N ARG A 13 -0.50 76.55 -9.92
CA ARG A 13 -0.13 76.47 -8.46
C ARG A 13 -0.96 75.44 -7.66
N ALA A 14 -0.34 74.99 -6.58
CA ALA A 14 -0.61 73.85 -5.71
C ALA A 14 -1.84 73.94 -4.77
N ALA A 15 -2.34 72.77 -4.33
CA ALA A 15 -2.87 72.53 -2.98
C ALA A 15 -3.01 71.01 -2.70
N ALA A 16 -2.98 70.66 -1.42
CA ALA A 16 -2.63 69.35 -0.83
C ALA A 16 -3.78 68.32 -0.67
N LEU A 17 -3.37 67.03 -0.58
CA LEU A 17 -3.85 65.84 0.22
C LEU A 17 -5.38 65.61 0.46
N PRO A 18 -5.89 64.34 0.55
CA PRO A 18 -5.25 63.21 1.25
C PRO A 18 -5.30 61.84 0.54
N SER A 19 -4.28 61.03 0.76
CA SER A 19 -4.25 59.60 0.45
C SER A 19 -4.53 58.80 1.72
N LEU A 20 -5.72 58.17 1.79
CA LEU A 20 -5.99 57.07 2.72
C LEU A 20 -6.58 55.88 1.97
N LEU A 21 -5.81 54.80 2.02
CA LEU A 21 -6.22 53.41 2.26
C LEU A 21 -7.17 52.75 1.26
N LEU A 22 -6.61 51.87 0.42
CA LEU A 22 -7.21 50.57 0.11
C LEU A 22 -6.09 49.54 -0.12
N ARG A 23 -5.69 48.92 0.99
CA ARG A 23 -4.73 47.81 1.06
C ARG A 23 -5.39 46.56 0.46
N ARG A 24 -5.27 46.34 -0.85
CA ARG A 24 -5.56 45.03 -1.46
C ARG A 24 -4.44 44.06 -1.11
N ARG A 25 -4.64 43.27 -0.05
CA ARG A 25 -3.90 42.01 0.17
C ARG A 25 -4.21 41.09 -1.01
N GLY A 26 -3.27 40.95 -1.93
CA GLY A 26 -3.27 39.82 -2.85
C GLY A 26 -3.12 38.56 -2.01
N VAL A 27 -4.15 37.70 -2.03
CA VAL A 27 -4.04 36.34 -1.51
C VAL A 27 -3.22 35.58 -2.53
N THR A 28 -1.91 35.50 -2.30
CA THR A 28 -1.06 34.50 -2.93
C THR A 28 -1.48 33.16 -2.34
N VAL A 29 -2.25 32.38 -3.11
CA VAL A 29 -2.46 30.97 -2.82
C VAL A 29 -1.11 30.29 -3.00
N ARG A 30 -0.42 30.07 -1.87
CA ARG A 30 0.79 29.28 -1.80
C ARG A 30 0.36 27.82 -1.98
N CYS A 31 0.68 27.22 -3.11
CA CYS A 31 0.48 25.79 -3.34
C CYS A 31 1.31 24.99 -2.33
N SER A 32 0.67 24.40 -1.32
CA SER A 32 1.31 23.56 -0.29
C SER A 32 1.69 22.14 -0.79
N THR A 33 1.62 21.87 -2.09
CA THR A 33 1.85 20.52 -2.66
C THR A 33 3.30 20.06 -2.63
N SER A 34 4.27 20.98 -2.51
CA SER A 34 5.69 20.60 -2.45
C SER A 34 6.12 20.08 -1.08
N SER A 35 5.41 20.41 0.01
CA SER A 35 5.79 19.99 1.36
C SER A 35 5.54 18.49 1.56
N SER A 36 4.30 18.04 1.33
CA SER A 36 3.90 16.67 1.69
C SER A 36 4.68 15.57 0.97
N THR A 37 5.18 15.82 -0.24
CA THR A 37 5.98 14.82 -0.98
C THR A 37 7.41 14.74 -0.45
N ALA A 38 8.02 15.90 -0.21
CA ALA A 38 9.37 15.96 0.35
C ALA A 38 9.42 15.22 1.70
N ASP A 39 8.34 15.34 2.47
CA ASP A 39 8.17 14.68 3.77
C ASP A 39 8.17 13.14 3.65
N HIS A 40 7.52 12.56 2.64
CA HIS A 40 7.54 11.09 2.45
C HIS A 40 8.90 10.57 2.01
N VAL A 41 9.57 11.29 1.10
CA VAL A 41 10.89 10.89 0.58
C VAL A 41 11.95 10.97 1.68
N SER A 42 11.96 12.06 2.47
CA SER A 42 12.87 12.19 3.61
C SER A 42 12.56 11.14 4.67
N PHE A 43 11.28 10.90 4.99
CA PHE A 43 10.91 9.88 5.96
C PHE A 43 11.39 8.49 5.57
N ILE A 44 11.20 8.07 4.31
CA ILE A 44 11.63 6.75 3.86
C ILE A 44 13.15 6.61 3.94
N LYS A 45 13.88 7.66 3.58
CA LYS A 45 15.34 7.67 3.61
C LYS A 45 15.90 7.70 5.03
N ASP A 46 15.39 8.62 5.85
CA ASP A 46 15.99 9.01 7.12
C ASP A 46 15.41 8.23 8.31
N VAL A 47 14.16 7.76 8.21
CA VAL A 47 13.47 7.00 9.27
C VAL A 47 13.31 5.53 8.90
N ALA A 48 12.79 5.21 7.70
CA ALA A 48 12.64 3.81 7.27
C ALA A 48 13.97 3.17 6.79
N ALA A 49 15.04 3.97 6.72
CA ALA A 49 16.40 3.59 6.32
C ALA A 49 16.42 2.75 5.04
N THR A 50 15.77 3.27 3.98
CA THR A 50 15.72 2.59 2.69
C THR A 50 15.67 3.54 1.52
N GLU A 51 15.79 3.00 0.31
CA GLU A 51 15.73 3.77 -0.91
C GLU A 51 14.28 4.16 -1.21
N PRO A 52 13.97 5.46 -1.33
CA PRO A 52 12.65 5.91 -1.74
C PRO A 52 12.33 5.47 -3.19
N PRO A 53 11.11 4.97 -3.46
CA PRO A 53 10.72 4.61 -4.82
C PRO A 53 10.79 5.81 -5.76
N GLN A 54 11.34 5.59 -6.96
CA GLN A 54 11.64 6.64 -7.93
C GLN A 54 10.42 7.53 -8.27
N HIS A 55 9.26 6.90 -8.49
CA HIS A 55 8.03 7.59 -8.92
C HIS A 55 7.02 7.83 -7.78
N LEU A 56 7.48 7.80 -6.52
CA LEU A 56 6.59 8.01 -5.36
C LEU A 56 5.83 9.33 -5.42
N PHE A 57 6.47 10.39 -5.90
CA PHE A 57 5.83 11.70 -6.07
C PHE A 57 4.65 11.66 -7.03
N HIS A 58 4.82 10.97 -8.16
CA HIS A 58 3.77 10.81 -9.17
C HIS A 58 2.62 9.99 -8.60
N LEU A 59 2.91 8.92 -7.85
CA LEU A 59 1.87 8.15 -7.17
C LEU A 59 1.06 9.00 -6.17
N LEU A 60 1.72 9.80 -5.32
CA LEU A 60 1.03 10.68 -4.38
C LEU A 60 0.12 11.68 -5.09
N LYS A 61 0.57 12.26 -6.21
CA LYS A 61 -0.29 13.13 -7.03
C LYS A 61 -1.48 12.38 -7.59
N MET A 62 -1.27 11.19 -8.16
CA MET A 62 -2.35 10.37 -8.72
C MET A 62 -3.39 9.99 -7.66
N LEU A 63 -2.96 9.56 -6.47
CA LEU A 63 -3.86 9.25 -5.36
C LEU A 63 -4.70 10.48 -4.96
N LYS A 64 -4.08 11.67 -4.92
CA LYS A 64 -4.78 12.91 -4.66
C LYS A 64 -5.79 13.27 -5.76
N THR A 65 -5.43 13.11 -7.03
CA THR A 65 -6.35 13.31 -8.18
C THR A 65 -7.55 12.37 -8.09
N ARG A 66 -7.37 11.14 -7.61
CA ARG A 66 -8.47 10.19 -7.35
C ARG A 66 -9.29 10.50 -6.09
N GLY A 67 -9.10 11.67 -5.48
CA GLY A 67 -9.85 12.15 -4.33
C GLY A 67 -9.36 11.64 -2.97
N ALA A 68 -8.20 10.98 -2.89
CA ALA A 68 -7.62 10.59 -1.61
C ALA A 68 -6.94 11.78 -0.92
N SER A 69 -7.01 11.83 0.41
CA SER A 69 -6.25 12.80 1.21
C SER A 69 -4.87 12.25 1.51
N ILE A 70 -3.82 12.97 1.13
CA ILE A 70 -2.45 12.63 1.54
C ILE A 70 -2.33 12.77 3.05
N ILE A 71 -1.77 11.75 3.69
CA ILE A 71 -1.56 11.69 5.14
C ILE A 71 -0.06 11.68 5.44
N SER A 72 0.31 11.92 6.69
CA SER A 72 1.72 11.92 7.07
C SER A 72 2.30 10.50 7.04
N PRO A 73 3.57 10.31 6.62
CA PRO A 73 4.24 9.02 6.69
C PRO A 73 4.45 8.52 8.14
N GLY A 74 4.34 9.40 9.14
CA GLY A 74 4.39 9.05 10.56
C GLY A 74 3.02 8.72 11.20
N ALA A 75 1.92 8.85 10.46
CA ALA A 75 0.56 8.62 10.95
C ALA A 75 0.23 7.12 11.10
N LYS A 76 0.97 6.43 11.97
CA LYS A 76 0.97 4.97 12.14
C LYS A 76 0.16 4.47 13.34
N GLN A 77 -0.55 5.35 14.03
CA GLN A 77 -1.40 4.98 15.16
C GLN A 77 -2.51 4.02 14.72
N GLY A 78 -2.68 2.92 15.46
CA GLY A 78 -3.79 1.99 15.25
C GLY A 78 -3.70 1.15 13.97
N ILE A 79 -2.57 1.17 13.27
CA ILE A 79 -2.29 0.35 12.09
C ILE A 79 -0.99 -0.44 12.28
N ILE A 80 -0.77 -1.43 11.42
CA ILE A 80 0.46 -2.23 11.43
C ILE A 80 1.71 -1.33 11.41
N PRO A 81 2.73 -1.55 12.26
CA PRO A 81 3.86 -0.62 12.39
C PRO A 81 4.86 -0.67 11.23
N LEU A 82 4.68 -1.62 10.29
CA LEU A 82 5.60 -1.89 9.19
C LEU A 82 5.30 -1.11 7.90
N VAL A 83 4.38 -0.15 7.93
CA VAL A 83 3.97 0.60 6.74
C VAL A 83 4.36 2.07 6.81
N VAL A 84 4.51 2.68 5.63
CA VAL A 84 4.60 4.12 5.42
C VAL A 84 3.30 4.57 4.78
N PRO A 85 2.36 5.15 5.55
CA PRO A 85 1.09 5.63 5.02
C PRO A 85 1.29 6.69 3.92
N LEU A 86 0.51 6.62 2.85
CA LEU A 86 0.58 7.57 1.73
C LEU A 86 -0.67 8.44 1.65
N ALA A 87 -1.83 7.79 1.55
CA ALA A 87 -3.11 8.47 1.37
C ALA A 87 -4.26 7.68 1.98
N LYS A 88 -5.30 8.40 2.36
CA LYS A 88 -6.56 7.84 2.84
C LYS A 88 -7.68 8.20 1.87
N ASN A 89 -8.43 7.21 1.41
CA ASN A 89 -9.56 7.44 0.52
C ASN A 89 -10.84 7.80 1.31
N SER A 90 -11.94 8.06 0.60
CA SER A 90 -13.22 8.43 1.20
C SER A 90 -13.88 7.32 2.04
N THR A 91 -13.56 6.05 1.77
CA THR A 91 -14.04 4.91 2.58
C THR A 91 -13.20 4.71 3.84
N GLY A 92 -12.12 5.48 4.00
CA GLY A 92 -11.21 5.40 5.13
C GLY A 92 -10.11 4.36 4.98
N THR A 93 -10.02 3.67 3.85
CA THR A 93 -8.92 2.76 3.52
C THR A 93 -7.65 3.56 3.32
N ILE A 94 -6.55 3.08 3.89
CA ILE A 94 -5.24 3.71 3.80
C ILE A 94 -4.41 2.93 2.79
N THR A 95 -3.94 3.61 1.74
CA THR A 95 -2.91 3.08 0.84
C THR A 95 -1.54 3.47 1.41
N ALA A 96 -0.62 2.50 1.46
CA ALA A 96 0.68 2.64 2.10
C ALA A 96 1.78 1.89 1.32
N LEU A 97 3.04 2.17 1.65
CA LEU A 97 4.18 1.33 1.28
C LEU A 97 4.50 0.36 2.42
N LEU A 98 4.79 -0.90 2.09
CA LEU A 98 5.21 -1.89 3.08
C LEU A 98 6.74 -1.95 3.19
N ARG A 99 7.27 -1.67 4.38
CA ARG A 99 8.68 -1.82 4.72
C ARG A 99 8.89 -3.18 5.38
N TRP A 100 9.24 -4.19 4.59
CA TRP A 100 9.58 -5.52 5.10
C TRP A 100 10.78 -5.44 6.07
N PRO A 101 10.70 -6.00 7.29
CA PRO A 101 11.77 -5.93 8.29
C PRO A 101 13.10 -6.53 7.81
N THR A 102 13.02 -7.62 7.05
CA THR A 102 14.15 -8.41 6.54
C THR A 102 14.05 -8.57 5.03
N ALA A 103 13.73 -7.47 4.33
CA ALA A 103 13.60 -7.45 2.87
C ALA A 103 14.86 -8.03 2.19
N PRO A 104 14.73 -9.02 1.29
CA PRO A 104 15.85 -9.47 0.47
C PRO A 104 16.41 -8.33 -0.39
N ALA A 105 17.71 -8.41 -0.72
CA ALA A 105 18.33 -7.45 -1.63
C ALA A 105 17.58 -7.38 -2.97
N GLY A 106 17.26 -6.16 -3.41
CA GLY A 106 16.50 -5.92 -4.65
C GLY A 106 14.98 -6.04 -4.52
N MET A 107 14.44 -6.39 -3.34
CA MET A 107 13.00 -6.28 -3.10
C MET A 107 12.62 -4.82 -2.86
N GLU A 108 11.89 -4.24 -3.82
CA GLU A 108 11.27 -2.92 -3.66
C GLU A 108 10.12 -2.95 -2.66
N MET A 109 9.76 -1.77 -2.11
CA MET A 109 8.62 -1.65 -1.21
C MET A 109 7.30 -1.87 -1.95
N PRO A 110 6.50 -2.88 -1.57
CA PRO A 110 5.19 -3.10 -2.18
C PRO A 110 4.20 -2.01 -1.81
N VAL A 111 3.26 -1.74 -2.71
CA VAL A 111 2.10 -0.90 -2.42
C VAL A 111 1.00 -1.77 -1.86
N VAL A 112 0.48 -1.39 -0.70
CA VAL A 112 -0.54 -2.14 0.03
C VAL A 112 -1.70 -1.26 0.44
N ASP A 113 -2.87 -1.86 0.60
CA ASP A 113 -3.93 -1.29 1.41
C ASP A 113 -3.82 -1.82 2.84
N VAL A 114 -4.01 -0.93 3.80
CA VAL A 114 -4.00 -1.24 5.23
C VAL A 114 -5.42 -1.49 5.68
N ASN A 115 -5.63 -2.62 6.33
CA ASN A 115 -6.87 -2.99 6.97
C ASN A 115 -6.65 -3.15 8.49
N ARG A 116 -7.73 -3.44 9.23
CA ARG A 116 -7.66 -3.60 10.69
C ARG A 116 -6.71 -4.73 11.10
N ASN A 117 -6.74 -5.85 10.39
CA ASN A 117 -6.05 -7.09 10.73
C ASN A 117 -4.70 -7.26 10.00
N GLY A 118 -4.23 -6.29 9.22
CA GLY A 118 -3.01 -6.40 8.43
C GLY A 118 -3.09 -5.62 7.12
N VAL A 119 -2.58 -6.23 6.04
CA VAL A 119 -2.42 -5.56 4.74
C VAL A 119 -2.92 -6.41 3.57
N TRP A 120 -3.29 -5.73 2.48
CA TRP A 120 -3.61 -6.32 1.18
C TRP A 120 -2.63 -5.82 0.15
N LEU A 121 -1.99 -6.74 -0.57
CA LEU A 121 -1.05 -6.38 -1.62
C LEU A 121 -1.77 -5.83 -2.85
N LEU A 122 -1.48 -4.57 -3.21
CA LEU A 122 -2.02 -3.92 -4.40
C LEU A 122 -1.08 -4.04 -5.60
N ALA A 123 0.23 -3.93 -5.37
CA ALA A 123 1.27 -4.07 -6.39
C ALA A 123 2.63 -4.33 -5.75
N LYS A 124 3.56 -4.96 -6.49
CA LYS A 124 4.91 -5.28 -6.01
C LYS A 124 5.80 -4.06 -5.80
N ASN A 125 5.52 -2.97 -6.51
CA ASN A 125 6.23 -1.70 -6.40
C ASN A 125 5.34 -0.54 -6.91
N VAL A 126 5.85 0.68 -6.76
CA VAL A 126 5.15 1.92 -7.14
C VAL A 126 4.87 1.98 -8.65
N ASP A 127 5.83 1.58 -9.47
CA ASP A 127 5.73 1.65 -10.94
C ASP A 127 4.64 0.72 -11.49
N GLN A 128 4.59 -0.51 -10.98
CA GLN A 128 3.56 -1.47 -11.32
C GLN A 128 2.18 -0.96 -10.91
N PHE A 129 2.07 -0.26 -9.76
CA PHE A 129 0.82 0.34 -9.32
C PHE A 129 0.40 1.51 -10.20
N ILE A 130 1.32 2.44 -10.52
CA ILE A 130 1.06 3.56 -11.43
C ILE A 130 0.59 3.04 -12.80
N HIS A 131 1.29 2.05 -13.37
CA HIS A 131 0.92 1.46 -14.66
C HIS A 131 -0.49 0.88 -14.60
N ARG A 132 -0.82 0.11 -13.55
CA ARG A 132 -2.18 -0.40 -13.35
C ARG A 132 -3.23 0.71 -13.30
N LEU A 133 -2.98 1.77 -12.53
CA LEU A 133 -3.91 2.90 -12.40
C LEU A 133 -4.19 3.57 -13.75
N LEU A 134 -3.15 3.75 -14.57
CA LEU A 134 -3.30 4.35 -15.90
C LEU A 134 -4.10 3.46 -16.85
N VAL A 135 -3.83 2.15 -16.86
CA VAL A 135 -4.58 1.19 -17.69
C VAL A 135 -6.05 1.14 -17.27
N GLU A 136 -6.33 1.06 -15.97
CA GLU A 136 -7.70 1.03 -15.45
C GLU A 136 -8.46 2.33 -15.78
N GLU A 137 -7.79 3.48 -15.74
CA GLU A 137 -8.40 4.76 -16.08
C GLU A 137 -8.63 4.90 -17.60
N ASP A 138 -7.69 4.45 -18.43
CA ASP A 138 -7.84 4.44 -19.88
C ASP A 138 -9.00 3.53 -20.32
N ALA A 139 -9.15 2.38 -19.69
CA ALA A 139 -10.23 1.44 -19.97
C ALA A 139 -11.63 1.97 -19.59
N ARG A 140 -11.72 2.98 -18.70
CA ARG A 140 -13.00 3.65 -18.36
C ARG A 140 -13.47 4.64 -19.42
N GLY A 141 -12.61 4.98 -20.39
CA GLY A 141 -12.90 5.92 -21.47
C GLY A 141 -12.61 7.38 -21.11
N SER A 142 -12.86 8.28 -22.07
CA SER A 142 -12.49 9.70 -21.98
C SER A 142 -13.46 10.49 -21.09
N GLY A 143 -12.94 11.07 -20.01
CA GLY A 143 -13.61 12.08 -19.17
C GLY A 143 -12.57 13.02 -18.55
N GLU A 144 -12.98 14.16 -17.98
CA GLU A 144 -12.06 15.17 -17.42
C GLU A 144 -11.10 14.59 -16.35
N GLN A 145 -11.59 13.68 -15.51
CA GLN A 145 -10.77 12.98 -14.50
C GLN A 145 -9.68 12.07 -15.13
N ASN A 146 -9.94 11.50 -16.31
CA ASN A 146 -8.96 10.70 -17.03
C ASN A 146 -7.78 11.60 -17.43
N ASP A 147 -8.04 12.76 -18.03
CA ASP A 147 -6.99 13.71 -18.42
C ASP A 147 -6.16 14.19 -17.23
N GLU A 148 -6.81 14.49 -16.10
CA GLU A 148 -6.11 14.90 -14.87
C GLU A 148 -5.19 13.81 -14.30
N LEU A 149 -5.59 12.54 -14.37
CA LEU A 149 -4.78 11.43 -13.85
C LEU A 149 -3.52 11.20 -14.69
N PHE A 150 -3.63 11.24 -16.01
CA PHE A 150 -2.48 11.15 -16.91
C PHE A 150 -1.53 12.35 -16.73
N LEU A 151 -2.07 13.56 -16.52
CA LEU A 151 -1.27 14.74 -16.18
C LEU A 151 -0.54 14.59 -14.83
N ALA A 152 -1.19 13.97 -13.83
CA ALA A 152 -0.59 13.70 -12.53
C ALA A 152 0.57 12.70 -12.62
N ALA A 153 0.44 11.68 -13.47
CA ALA A 153 1.49 10.69 -13.73
C ALA A 153 2.69 11.26 -14.52
N ALA A 154 2.50 12.36 -15.26
CA ALA A 154 3.55 13.11 -15.97
C ALA A 154 4.52 12.21 -16.77
N ASP A 155 5.83 12.45 -16.67
CA ASP A 155 6.85 11.72 -17.41
C ASP A 155 6.98 10.26 -16.96
N ALA A 156 6.69 9.94 -15.70
CA ALA A 156 6.65 8.58 -15.19
C ALA A 156 5.55 7.78 -15.90
N GLY A 157 4.36 8.37 -16.02
CA GLY A 157 3.23 7.77 -16.72
C GLY A 157 3.54 7.49 -18.19
N GLN A 158 4.12 8.45 -18.90
CA GLN A 158 4.48 8.29 -20.32
C GLN A 158 5.49 7.15 -20.57
N LYS A 159 6.39 6.89 -19.62
CA LYS A 159 7.35 5.78 -19.71
C LYS A 159 6.70 4.43 -19.43
N LEU A 160 5.70 4.41 -18.55
CA LEU A 160 5.07 3.18 -18.07
C LEU A 160 3.90 2.72 -18.95
N TYR A 161 3.13 3.66 -19.51
CA TYR A 161 1.91 3.38 -20.27
C TYR A 161 1.57 4.48 -21.29
N GLY A 162 1.40 4.10 -22.56
CA GLY A 162 0.85 4.97 -23.59
C GLY A 162 -0.68 5.00 -23.52
N ARG A 163 -1.25 6.20 -23.55
CA ARG A 163 -2.73 6.34 -23.59
C ARG A 163 -3.26 5.69 -24.87
N GLY A 164 -4.24 4.81 -24.74
CA GLY A 164 -4.80 4.02 -25.83
C GLY A 164 -4.16 2.64 -26.00
N ASP A 165 -3.02 2.34 -25.35
CA ASP A 165 -2.31 1.06 -25.52
C ASP A 165 -3.20 -0.16 -25.22
N PHE A 166 -4.10 -0.05 -24.23
CA PHE A 166 -5.07 -1.12 -23.95
C PHE A 166 -5.96 -1.41 -25.16
N SER A 167 -6.54 -0.37 -25.77
CA SER A 167 -7.40 -0.51 -26.94
C SER A 167 -6.63 -1.01 -28.17
N GLU A 168 -5.39 -0.54 -28.37
CA GLU A 168 -4.53 -0.94 -29.48
C GLU A 168 -4.08 -2.39 -29.37
N SER A 169 -3.93 -2.91 -28.16
CA SER A 169 -3.44 -4.27 -27.90
C SER A 169 -4.35 -5.39 -28.39
N GLN A 170 -5.62 -5.09 -28.71
CA GLN A 170 -6.66 -6.06 -29.07
C GLN A 170 -6.94 -7.12 -27.99
N ILE A 171 -6.47 -6.93 -26.75
CA ILE A 171 -6.79 -7.82 -25.63
C ILE A 171 -8.21 -7.51 -25.17
N THR A 172 -9.09 -8.51 -25.25
CA THR A 172 -10.54 -8.34 -25.10
C THR A 172 -11.02 -7.98 -23.71
N ASN A 173 -10.21 -8.22 -22.66
CA ASN A 173 -10.58 -7.91 -21.29
C ASN A 173 -9.42 -7.29 -20.51
N LEU A 174 -9.77 -6.35 -19.63
CA LEU A 174 -8.85 -5.57 -18.82
C LEU A 174 -7.95 -6.45 -17.94
N ASP A 175 -8.51 -7.44 -17.27
CA ASP A 175 -7.74 -8.36 -16.40
C ASP A 175 -6.64 -9.09 -17.19
N GLY A 176 -6.96 -9.54 -18.41
CA GLY A 176 -6.02 -10.19 -19.32
C GLY A 176 -4.91 -9.23 -19.78
N TYR A 177 -5.22 -7.95 -19.98
CA TYR A 177 -4.20 -6.96 -20.29
C TYR A 177 -3.28 -6.74 -19.09
N LEU A 178 -3.85 -6.52 -17.89
CA LEU A 178 -3.08 -6.31 -16.66
C LEU A 178 -2.09 -7.46 -16.42
N LEU A 179 -2.58 -8.71 -16.47
CA LEU A 179 -1.72 -9.88 -16.22
C LEU A 179 -0.64 -10.08 -17.27
N LYS A 180 -0.88 -9.69 -18.53
CA LYS A 180 0.05 -9.92 -19.66
C LYS A 180 1.03 -8.77 -19.88
N LYS A 181 0.61 -7.53 -19.63
CA LYS A 181 1.36 -6.31 -20.00
C LYS A 181 1.88 -5.52 -18.81
N VAL A 182 1.26 -5.67 -17.64
CA VAL A 182 1.63 -4.91 -16.44
C VAL A 182 2.32 -5.81 -15.41
N GLY A 183 1.67 -6.90 -15.04
CA GLY A 183 2.21 -7.90 -14.11
C GLY A 183 1.11 -8.60 -13.31
N LEU A 184 1.54 -9.38 -12.32
CA LEU A 184 0.62 -10.14 -11.47
C LEU A 184 0.08 -9.27 -10.34
N PHE A 185 -1.23 -9.38 -10.11
CA PHE A 185 -1.95 -8.72 -9.03
C PHE A 185 -2.86 -9.72 -8.31
N PRO A 186 -2.84 -9.79 -6.98
CA PRO A 186 -3.70 -10.67 -6.19
C PRO A 186 -5.16 -10.65 -6.62
N ASP A 187 -5.78 -9.47 -6.59
CA ASP A 187 -7.20 -9.27 -6.86
C ASP A 187 -7.58 -9.57 -8.32
N VAL A 188 -6.69 -9.32 -9.29
CA VAL A 188 -6.92 -9.66 -10.71
C VAL A 188 -6.94 -11.18 -10.90
N ILE A 189 -6.05 -11.91 -10.22
CA ILE A 189 -6.03 -13.37 -10.26
C ILE A 189 -7.27 -13.94 -9.55
N GLU A 190 -7.64 -13.40 -8.39
CA GLU A 190 -8.86 -13.78 -7.68
C GLU A 190 -10.12 -13.55 -8.54
N ARG A 191 -10.26 -12.39 -9.19
CA ARG A 191 -11.35 -12.13 -10.15
C ARG A 191 -11.37 -13.13 -11.31
N LYS A 192 -10.20 -13.49 -11.85
CA LYS A 192 -10.11 -14.48 -12.93
C LYS A 192 -10.59 -15.86 -12.48
N ILE A 193 -10.24 -16.28 -11.26
CA ILE A 193 -10.71 -17.54 -10.68
C ILE A 193 -12.23 -17.50 -10.48
N LEU A 194 -12.77 -16.40 -9.96
CA LEU A 194 -14.22 -16.23 -9.78
C LEU A 194 -14.97 -16.29 -11.12
N ARG A 195 -14.44 -15.67 -12.18
CA ARG A 195 -15.02 -15.76 -13.53
C ARG A 195 -15.05 -17.21 -14.04
N HIS A 196 -13.99 -17.98 -13.84
CA HIS A 196 -13.99 -19.40 -14.21
C HIS A 196 -15.07 -20.19 -13.47
N PHE A 197 -15.35 -19.88 -12.20
CA PHE A 197 -16.50 -20.46 -11.50
C PHE A 197 -17.84 -20.03 -12.09
N GLU A 198 -18.01 -18.76 -12.45
CA GLU A 198 -19.24 -18.24 -13.07
C GLU A 198 -19.53 -18.91 -14.43
N GLU A 199 -18.48 -19.21 -15.19
CA GLU A 199 -18.54 -19.91 -16.47
C GLU A 199 -18.72 -21.43 -16.33
N GLY A 200 -18.67 -21.96 -15.10
CA GLY A 200 -18.73 -23.40 -14.82
C GLY A 200 -17.44 -24.17 -15.14
N ASP A 201 -16.35 -23.47 -15.45
CA ASP A 201 -15.04 -24.06 -15.73
C ASP A 201 -14.24 -24.29 -14.43
N LEU A 202 -14.60 -25.36 -13.74
CA LEU A 202 -13.95 -25.75 -12.48
C LEU A 202 -12.47 -26.09 -12.65
N VAL A 203 -12.07 -26.63 -13.80
CA VAL A 203 -10.68 -27.01 -14.06
C VAL A 203 -9.81 -25.77 -14.17
N SER A 204 -10.22 -24.77 -14.94
CA SER A 204 -9.48 -23.50 -15.04
C SER A 204 -9.46 -22.74 -13.72
N ALA A 205 -10.54 -22.80 -12.92
CA ALA A 205 -10.55 -22.22 -11.58
C ALA A 205 -9.48 -22.86 -10.67
N LEU A 206 -9.38 -24.20 -10.66
CA LEU A 206 -8.38 -24.94 -9.88
C LEU A 206 -6.95 -24.68 -10.37
N VAL A 207 -6.72 -24.73 -11.68
CA VAL A 207 -5.39 -24.47 -12.27
C VAL A 207 -4.94 -23.04 -11.97
N THR A 208 -5.84 -22.07 -12.07
CA THR A 208 -5.52 -20.67 -11.75
C THR A 208 -5.29 -20.47 -10.25
N GLY A 209 -6.05 -21.18 -9.38
CA GLY A 209 -5.83 -21.20 -7.94
C GLY A 209 -4.45 -21.75 -7.56
N GLU A 210 -4.04 -22.88 -8.14
CA GLU A 210 -2.69 -23.43 -7.93
C GLU A 210 -1.61 -22.47 -8.45
N PHE A 211 -1.81 -21.90 -9.65
CA PHE A 211 -0.92 -20.87 -10.19
C PHE A 211 -0.77 -19.68 -9.24
N TYR A 212 -1.84 -19.26 -8.57
CA TYR A 212 -1.81 -18.14 -7.64
C TYR A 212 -0.83 -18.38 -6.48
N THR A 213 -0.74 -19.62 -5.99
CA THR A 213 0.09 -20.01 -4.82
C THR A 213 1.59 -20.12 -5.08
N LYS A 214 2.05 -19.93 -6.32
CA LYS A 214 3.49 -20.01 -6.64
C LYS A 214 4.28 -18.97 -5.85
N LYS A 215 5.33 -19.43 -5.16
CA LYS A 215 6.10 -18.65 -4.18
C LYS A 215 6.73 -17.39 -4.77
N GLU A 216 7.12 -17.46 -6.03
CA GLU A 216 7.73 -16.36 -6.79
C GLU A 216 6.74 -15.24 -7.15
N HIS A 217 5.43 -15.50 -7.11
CA HIS A 217 4.44 -14.51 -7.48
C HIS A 217 4.31 -13.43 -6.40
N PHE A 218 4.11 -13.82 -5.15
CA PHE A 218 3.87 -12.90 -4.03
C PHE A 218 4.62 -13.38 -2.77
N PRO A 219 5.96 -13.27 -2.76
CA PRO A 219 6.77 -13.80 -1.67
C PRO A 219 6.40 -13.15 -0.34
N GLY A 220 6.19 -13.98 0.69
CA GLY A 220 5.86 -13.53 2.04
C GLY A 220 4.38 -13.24 2.29
N PHE A 221 3.53 -13.20 1.25
CA PHE A 221 2.10 -12.96 1.40
C PHE A 221 1.32 -14.28 1.49
N ALA A 222 0.44 -14.37 2.50
CA ALA A 222 -0.35 -15.56 2.78
C ALA A 222 -1.65 -15.63 1.95
N ARG A 223 -2.21 -14.47 1.54
CA ARG A 223 -3.49 -14.38 0.78
C ARG A 223 -3.62 -15.37 -0.39
N PRO A 224 -2.59 -15.61 -1.23
CA PRO A 224 -2.70 -16.60 -2.30
C PRO A 224 -3.05 -18.01 -1.83
N TYR A 225 -2.47 -18.44 -0.71
CA TYR A 225 -2.72 -19.75 -0.11
C TYR A 225 -4.11 -19.81 0.53
N VAL A 226 -4.53 -18.72 1.18
CA VAL A 226 -5.89 -18.60 1.75
C VAL A 226 -6.93 -18.73 0.65
N PHE A 227 -6.81 -17.95 -0.42
CA PHE A 227 -7.77 -17.97 -1.51
C PHE A 227 -7.80 -19.33 -2.22
N ASN A 228 -6.65 -19.99 -2.40
CA ASN A 228 -6.63 -21.34 -2.95
C ASN A 228 -7.34 -22.36 -2.02
N ALA A 229 -7.24 -22.20 -0.71
CA ALA A 229 -8.01 -23.02 0.23
C ALA A 229 -9.53 -22.80 0.07
N GLU A 230 -9.97 -21.55 -0.12
CA GLU A 230 -11.38 -21.22 -0.42
C GLU A 230 -11.85 -21.85 -1.75
N VAL A 231 -11.01 -21.80 -2.79
CA VAL A 231 -11.26 -22.44 -4.10
C VAL A 231 -11.43 -23.95 -3.95
N LEU A 232 -10.52 -24.62 -3.26
CA LEU A 232 -10.56 -26.06 -2.99
C LEU A 232 -11.82 -26.44 -2.19
N LEU A 233 -12.18 -25.63 -1.20
CA LEU A 233 -13.37 -25.84 -0.39
C LEU A 233 -14.65 -25.72 -1.25
N LYS A 234 -14.71 -24.72 -2.13
CA LYS A 234 -15.84 -24.47 -3.04
C LYS A 234 -16.11 -25.63 -4.00
N VAL A 235 -15.07 -26.36 -4.42
CA VAL A 235 -15.20 -27.56 -5.26
C VAL A 235 -15.34 -28.87 -4.45
N GLY A 236 -15.47 -28.79 -3.13
CA GLY A 236 -15.67 -29.96 -2.26
C GLY A 236 -14.41 -30.73 -1.88
N ARG A 237 -13.20 -30.24 -2.23
CA ARG A 237 -11.91 -30.86 -1.88
C ARG A 237 -11.47 -30.49 -0.47
N LYS A 238 -12.28 -30.86 0.53
CA LYS A 238 -12.15 -30.43 1.94
C LYS A 238 -10.78 -30.73 2.56
N THR A 239 -10.22 -31.91 2.33
CA THR A 239 -8.92 -32.30 2.91
C THR A 239 -7.78 -31.41 2.38
N GLU A 240 -7.78 -31.13 1.08
CA GLU A 240 -6.77 -30.28 0.46
C GLU A 240 -6.95 -28.81 0.84
N ALA A 241 -8.20 -28.35 0.94
CA ALA A 241 -8.50 -27.01 1.46
C ALA A 241 -7.94 -26.82 2.88
N LYS A 242 -8.12 -27.83 3.74
CA LYS A 242 -7.57 -27.84 5.09
C LYS A 242 -6.03 -27.75 5.08
N ASP A 243 -5.37 -28.55 4.26
CA ASP A 243 -3.90 -28.53 4.18
C ASP A 243 -3.37 -27.23 3.59
N ALA A 244 -4.06 -26.64 2.61
CA ALA A 244 -3.75 -25.33 2.04
C ALA A 244 -3.91 -24.21 3.08
N ALA A 245 -4.99 -24.21 3.87
CA ALA A 245 -5.21 -23.25 4.95
C ALA A 245 -4.14 -23.35 6.04
N ARG A 246 -3.74 -24.58 6.42
CA ARG A 246 -2.61 -24.80 7.34
C ARG A 246 -1.29 -24.29 6.77
N GLY A 247 -1.10 -24.43 5.45
CA GLY A 247 0.04 -23.83 4.74
C GLY A 247 0.02 -22.30 4.81
N ALA A 248 -1.14 -21.68 4.62
CA ALA A 248 -1.31 -20.24 4.70
C ALA A 248 -0.95 -19.70 6.10
N LEU A 249 -1.39 -20.37 7.17
CA LEU A 249 -1.13 -19.97 8.56
C LEU A 249 0.31 -20.16 9.03
N LYS A 250 1.20 -20.75 8.20
CA LYS A 250 2.66 -20.73 8.40
C LYS A 250 3.32 -19.45 7.89
N SER A 251 2.58 -18.63 7.14
CA SER A 251 3.00 -17.30 6.69
C SER A 251 2.47 -16.24 7.67
N PRO A 252 3.00 -15.00 7.65
CA PRO A 252 2.57 -13.99 8.60
C PRO A 252 1.07 -13.68 8.50
N TRP A 253 0.37 -13.70 9.63
CA TRP A 253 -1.10 -13.62 9.70
C TRP A 253 -1.62 -12.27 9.23
N TRP A 254 -0.81 -11.22 9.40
CA TRP A 254 -1.10 -9.88 8.89
C TRP A 254 -1.05 -9.76 7.36
N THR A 255 -0.77 -10.85 6.63
CA THR A 255 -0.80 -10.92 5.16
C THR A 255 -1.88 -11.86 4.60
N LEU A 256 -2.78 -12.38 5.45
CA LEU A 256 -3.84 -13.32 5.04
C LEU A 256 -4.90 -12.68 4.15
N GLY A 257 -5.02 -11.36 4.19
CA GLY A 257 -6.09 -10.62 3.53
C GLY A 257 -7.47 -10.84 4.16
N CYS A 258 -7.57 -11.56 5.27
CA CYS A 258 -8.82 -11.77 6.01
C CYS A 258 -8.49 -11.94 7.49
N LYS A 259 -9.50 -12.21 8.31
CA LYS A 259 -9.26 -12.49 9.72
C LYS A 259 -8.63 -13.87 9.92
N TYR A 260 -7.84 -14.01 10.98
CA TYR A 260 -7.21 -15.28 11.33
C TYR A 260 -8.24 -16.41 11.48
N GLU A 261 -9.37 -16.14 12.13
CA GLU A 261 -10.39 -17.15 12.44
C GLU A 261 -11.02 -17.74 11.18
N GLU A 262 -11.16 -16.95 10.11
CA GLU A 262 -11.70 -17.42 8.83
C GLU A 262 -10.82 -18.53 8.24
N VAL A 263 -9.50 -18.38 8.34
CA VAL A 263 -8.53 -19.37 7.85
C VAL A 263 -8.38 -20.54 8.82
N ALA A 264 -8.36 -20.27 10.13
CA ALA A 264 -8.29 -21.29 11.18
C ALA A 264 -9.48 -22.27 11.10
N ASN A 265 -10.67 -21.76 10.80
CA ASN A 265 -11.87 -22.57 10.57
C ASN A 265 -11.70 -23.57 9.41
N ILE A 266 -11.09 -23.14 8.30
CA ILE A 266 -10.78 -24.04 7.16
C ILE A 266 -9.69 -25.05 7.56
N ALA A 267 -8.67 -24.59 8.28
CA ALA A 267 -7.55 -25.40 8.77
C ALA A 267 -7.95 -26.41 9.86
N GLN A 268 -9.15 -26.26 10.44
CA GLN A 268 -9.61 -26.98 11.62
C GLN A 268 -8.61 -26.84 12.77
N TRP A 269 -8.17 -25.61 12.99
CA TRP A 269 -7.39 -25.22 14.15
C TRP A 269 -8.28 -24.45 15.10
N GLU A 270 -8.16 -24.79 16.38
CA GLU A 270 -8.70 -23.99 17.46
C GLU A 270 -7.66 -22.94 17.88
N ASP A 271 -7.83 -22.33 19.04
CA ASP A 271 -6.95 -21.28 19.56
C ASP A 271 -5.55 -21.78 19.96
N GLU A 272 -5.25 -23.07 19.77
CA GLU A 272 -3.96 -23.69 20.10
C GLU A 272 -2.75 -22.94 19.52
N GLN A 273 -2.85 -22.43 18.29
CA GLN A 273 -1.75 -21.67 17.69
C GLN A 273 -1.59 -20.28 18.30
N ILE A 274 -2.70 -19.63 18.67
CA ILE A 274 -2.68 -18.35 19.36
C ILE A 274 -2.02 -18.52 20.73
N GLU A 275 -2.43 -19.54 21.49
CA GLU A 275 -1.84 -19.85 22.79
C GLU A 275 -0.36 -20.23 22.68
N TYR A 276 0.02 -21.00 21.65
CA TYR A 276 1.42 -21.28 21.37
C TYR A 276 2.24 -20.01 21.09
N PHE A 277 1.73 -19.07 20.30
CA PHE A 277 2.43 -17.80 20.06
C PHE A 277 2.51 -16.95 21.32
N LYS A 278 1.45 -16.91 22.14
CA LYS A 278 1.47 -16.25 23.46
C LYS A 278 2.53 -16.84 24.38
N GLU A 279 2.67 -18.16 24.42
CA GLU A 279 3.72 -18.84 25.18
C GLU A 279 5.12 -18.47 24.66
N LYS A 280 5.31 -18.44 23.33
CA LYS A 280 6.62 -18.15 22.72
C LYS A 280 7.12 -16.73 22.94
N VAL A 281 6.24 -15.76 23.15
CA VAL A 281 6.64 -14.37 23.43
C VAL A 281 6.97 -14.11 24.91
N THR A 282 6.77 -15.09 25.79
CA THR A 282 7.17 -15.03 27.21
C THR A 282 8.68 -15.16 27.39
N GLU A 283 9.18 -14.85 28.59
CA GLU A 283 10.58 -15.06 28.93
C GLU A 283 10.90 -16.56 29.03
N GLU A 284 9.98 -17.37 29.56
CA GLU A 284 10.11 -18.82 29.61
C GLU A 284 10.25 -19.43 28.22
N GLY A 285 9.39 -18.99 27.27
CA GLY A 285 9.45 -19.39 25.87
C GLY A 285 10.76 -18.98 25.19
N LYS A 286 11.26 -17.78 25.49
CA LYS A 286 12.57 -17.29 25.03
C LYS A 286 13.71 -18.19 25.52
N GLN A 287 13.73 -18.50 26.82
CA GLN A 287 14.77 -19.34 27.43
C GLN A 287 14.72 -20.78 26.91
N GLU A 288 13.53 -21.31 26.64
CA GLU A 288 13.36 -22.63 26.03
C GLU A 288 14.01 -22.69 24.63
N ASP A 289 13.74 -21.69 23.79
CA ASP A 289 14.27 -21.60 22.44
C ASP A 289 15.80 -21.41 22.42
N LEU A 290 16.34 -20.65 23.37
CA LEU A 290 17.79 -20.52 23.58
C LEU A 290 18.43 -21.85 24.02
N LYS A 291 17.80 -22.59 24.94
CA LYS A 291 18.27 -23.93 25.37
C LYS A 291 18.25 -24.95 24.23
N LYS A 292 17.34 -24.78 23.27
CA LYS A 292 17.28 -25.56 22.02
C LYS A 292 18.39 -25.18 21.03
N GLY A 293 19.22 -24.19 21.35
CA GLY A 293 20.38 -23.78 20.55
C GLY A 293 20.09 -22.74 19.47
N LYS A 294 18.91 -22.09 19.49
CA LYS A 294 18.65 -20.97 18.58
C LYS A 294 19.53 -19.77 18.92
N ALA A 295 20.02 -19.07 17.90
CA ALA A 295 20.79 -17.85 18.10
C ALA A 295 19.91 -16.75 18.73
N PRO A 296 20.43 -15.93 19.68
CA PRO A 296 19.63 -14.91 20.35
C PRO A 296 18.91 -13.94 19.40
N ALA A 297 19.61 -13.49 18.35
CA ALA A 297 19.01 -12.62 17.34
C ALA A 297 17.85 -13.29 16.58
N GLN A 298 17.96 -14.59 16.28
CA GLN A 298 16.87 -15.33 15.63
C GLN A 298 15.67 -15.49 16.57
N VAL A 299 15.90 -15.75 17.86
CA VAL A 299 14.82 -15.81 18.85
C VAL A 299 14.08 -14.47 18.93
N ALA A 300 14.81 -13.36 18.94
CA ALA A 300 14.21 -12.03 18.95
C ALA A 300 13.39 -11.76 17.68
N LEU A 301 13.88 -12.16 16.50
CA LEU A 301 13.12 -12.05 15.24
C LEU A 301 11.85 -12.92 15.24
N ASP A 302 11.94 -14.16 15.74
CA ASP A 302 10.78 -15.05 15.89
C ASP A 302 9.73 -14.43 16.82
N GLN A 303 10.16 -13.86 17.95
CA GLN A 303 9.27 -13.14 18.87
C GLN A 303 8.61 -11.92 18.22
N ALA A 304 9.36 -11.11 17.45
CA ALA A 304 8.79 -9.99 16.69
C ALA A 304 7.69 -10.46 15.71
N ALA A 305 7.92 -11.57 15.01
CA ALA A 305 6.95 -12.16 14.09
C ALA A 305 5.68 -12.62 14.83
N PHE A 306 5.83 -13.33 15.95
CA PHE A 306 4.68 -13.76 16.77
C PHE A 306 3.88 -12.58 17.32
N LEU A 307 4.53 -11.49 17.76
CA LEU A 307 3.84 -10.30 18.25
C LEU A 307 3.05 -9.59 17.15
N LEU A 308 3.58 -9.52 15.92
CA LEU A 308 2.85 -8.99 14.76
C LEU A 308 1.63 -9.85 14.42
N ASP A 309 1.78 -11.17 14.47
CA ASP A 309 0.69 -12.11 14.20
C ASP A 309 -0.39 -12.06 15.30
N LEU A 310 -0.02 -11.95 16.57
CA LEU A 310 -0.97 -11.75 17.67
C LEU A 310 -1.70 -10.41 17.55
N ALA A 311 -0.99 -9.33 17.20
CA ALA A 311 -1.61 -8.02 16.97
C ALA A 311 -2.59 -8.03 15.79
N SER A 312 -2.33 -8.87 14.78
CA SER A 312 -3.18 -9.06 13.60
C SER A 312 -4.55 -9.65 13.93
N VAL A 313 -4.64 -10.57 14.90
CA VAL A 313 -5.89 -11.26 15.28
C VAL A 313 -6.97 -10.23 15.67
N ASP A 314 -6.67 -9.34 16.61
CA ASP A 314 -7.63 -8.36 17.12
C ASP A 314 -7.54 -6.98 16.44
N GLY A 315 -6.46 -6.74 15.71
CA GLY A 315 -6.10 -5.44 15.14
C GLY A 315 -5.63 -4.44 16.20
N THR A 316 -5.02 -4.91 17.28
CA THR A 316 -4.57 -4.10 18.42
C THR A 316 -3.09 -3.74 18.31
N TRP A 317 -2.69 -3.18 17.17
CA TRP A 317 -1.29 -2.90 16.82
C TRP A 317 -0.54 -2.13 17.89
N ASP A 318 -1.16 -1.06 18.40
CA ASP A 318 -0.52 -0.12 19.33
C ASP A 318 0.00 -0.79 20.62
N ASN A 319 -0.67 -1.85 21.09
CA ASN A 319 -0.31 -2.58 22.30
C ASN A 319 1.02 -3.32 22.18
N TYR A 320 1.44 -3.62 20.95
CA TYR A 320 2.61 -4.47 20.68
C TYR A 320 3.81 -3.69 20.14
N VAL A 321 3.65 -2.43 19.72
CA VAL A 321 4.70 -1.67 19.01
C VAL A 321 6.00 -1.56 19.80
N GLU A 322 5.95 -1.21 21.09
CA GLU A 322 7.16 -1.09 21.92
C GLU A 322 7.91 -2.42 22.03
N ARG A 323 7.17 -3.52 22.26
CA ARG A 323 7.75 -4.86 22.38
C ARG A 323 8.30 -5.37 21.05
N ILE A 324 7.63 -5.10 19.93
CA ILE A 324 8.09 -5.43 18.58
C ILE A 324 9.41 -4.69 18.29
N ALA A 325 9.47 -3.38 18.59
CA ALA A 325 10.69 -2.60 18.40
C ALA A 325 11.84 -3.12 19.25
N GLN A 326 11.58 -3.47 20.52
CA GLN A 326 12.59 -4.09 21.39
C GLN A 326 13.14 -5.39 20.79
N CYS A 327 12.27 -6.23 20.21
CA CYS A 327 12.71 -7.47 19.55
C CYS A 327 13.62 -7.18 18.35
N TYR A 328 13.32 -6.16 17.54
CA TYR A 328 14.22 -5.75 16.45
C TYR A 328 15.54 -5.18 16.95
N GLU A 329 15.53 -4.42 18.04
CA GLU A 329 16.74 -3.91 18.70
C GLU A 329 17.62 -5.06 19.20
N GLU A 330 17.05 -6.05 19.89
CA GLU A 330 17.75 -7.26 20.36
C GLU A 330 18.28 -8.14 19.21
N ALA A 331 17.63 -8.08 18.04
CA ALA A 331 18.10 -8.73 16.82
C ALA A 331 19.20 -7.95 16.07
N GLY A 332 19.56 -6.74 16.53
CA GLY A 332 20.53 -5.87 15.88
C GLY A 332 19.97 -5.07 14.68
N LEU A 333 18.65 -5.00 14.53
CA LEU A 333 17.96 -4.22 13.50
C LEU A 333 17.52 -2.86 14.03
N HIS A 334 18.47 -2.05 14.50
CA HIS A 334 18.25 -0.74 15.14
C HIS A 334 17.43 0.23 14.29
N GLU A 335 17.66 0.25 12.97
CA GLU A 335 16.93 1.10 12.03
C GLU A 335 15.46 0.69 11.93
N ILE A 336 15.17 -0.62 11.95
CA ILE A 336 13.80 -1.14 11.94
C ILE A 336 13.10 -0.85 13.27
N ALA A 337 13.80 -0.98 14.40
CA ALA A 337 13.27 -0.62 15.71
C ALA A 337 12.89 0.87 15.77
N THR A 338 13.78 1.74 15.29
CA THR A 338 13.54 3.20 15.18
C THR A 338 12.35 3.49 14.28
N PHE A 339 12.30 2.85 13.11
CA PHE A 339 11.17 2.97 12.20
C PHE A 339 9.86 2.56 12.88
N VAL A 340 9.78 1.39 13.52
CA VAL A 340 8.58 0.88 14.19
C VAL A 340 8.09 1.83 15.30
N LEU A 341 8.99 2.41 16.08
CA LEU A 341 8.65 3.35 17.16
C LEU A 341 8.19 4.72 16.69
N TYR A 342 8.58 5.14 15.48
CA TYR A 342 8.26 6.49 15.01
C TYR A 342 6.76 6.71 14.91
N ARG A 343 6.28 7.80 15.52
CA ARG A 343 4.92 8.34 15.40
C ARG A 343 4.97 9.86 15.40
N ASP A 344 4.04 10.49 14.69
CA ASP A 344 3.86 11.95 14.68
C ASP A 344 3.25 12.51 15.98
#